data_AF-A0A174QLK2-F1
#
_entry.id   AF-A0A174QLK2-F1
#
_cell.length_a   1.000
_cell.length_b   1.000
_cell.length_c   1.000
_cell.angle_alpha   90.00
_cell.angle_beta   90.00
_cell.angle_gamma   90.00
#
_symmetry.space_group_name_H-M   'P 1'
#
loop_
_entity.id
_entity.type
_entity.pdbx_description
1 polymer ?
#
loop_
_entity_poly.entity_id
_entity_poly.type
_entity_poly.pdbx_seq_one_letter_code
_entity_poly.pdbx_strand_id
1 'polypeptide(L)'
;MNKRHGLRYTKLYCVWGMMKQRCLNIKNKDYKDYGARGITVYEKWIHDYRVFYEWAITAGYKEGLTLDRINPNGNYEPNNCRWITNAEQQNNKRNTIHVLYNDRLITLTELSIITNIKRETLEMRYIRGDRGEKLIRPVRKRTA
;
A
#
# COMPACT_ATOMS: atom_id res chain seq x y z
N MET A 1 26.94 10.17 -26.33
CA MET A 1 26.67 11.17 -25.27
C MET A 1 25.66 10.61 -24.28
N ASN A 2 26.10 10.21 -23.07
CA ASN A 2 25.20 9.75 -22.01
C ASN A 2 24.56 10.95 -21.33
N LYS A 3 23.34 11.34 -21.76
CA LYS A 3 22.53 12.36 -21.08
C LYS A 3 22.10 11.81 -19.71
N ARG A 4 22.92 12.06 -18.68
CA ARG A 4 22.58 11.85 -17.28
C ARG A 4 21.40 12.77 -16.95
N HIS A 5 20.20 12.24 -16.74
CA HIS A 5 19.06 13.07 -16.36
C HIS A 5 19.28 13.62 -14.94
N GLY A 6 19.10 14.92 -14.72
CA GLY A 6 19.32 15.62 -13.44
C GLY A 6 18.36 15.24 -12.30
N LEU A 7 17.62 14.14 -12.45
CA LEU A 7 16.52 13.71 -11.55
C LEU A 7 16.93 12.64 -10.53
N ARG A 8 18.24 12.30 -10.45
CA ARG A 8 18.81 11.24 -9.61
C ARG A 8 18.51 11.39 -8.11
N TYR A 9 18.12 12.58 -7.66
CA TYR A 9 17.79 12.90 -6.27
C TYR A 9 16.30 13.13 -6.02
N THR A 10 15.43 12.86 -7.01
CA THR A 10 14.00 12.96 -6.80
C THR A 10 13.47 11.75 -6.03
N LYS A 11 12.44 11.97 -5.19
CA LYS A 11 11.73 10.87 -4.50
C LYS A 11 11.26 9.78 -5.49
N LEU A 12 10.84 10.18 -6.69
CA LEU A 12 10.40 9.28 -7.75
C LEU A 12 11.54 8.38 -8.28
N TYR A 13 12.75 8.91 -8.44
CA TYR A 13 13.93 8.10 -8.80
C TYR A 13 14.28 7.09 -7.70
N CYS A 14 14.17 7.48 -6.43
CA CYS A 14 14.33 6.55 -5.30
C CYS A 14 13.28 5.44 -5.32
N VAL A 15 12.01 5.76 -5.57
CA VAL A 15 10.92 4.76 -5.70
C VAL A 15 11.24 3.76 -6.82
N TRP A 16 11.65 4.25 -7.99
CA TRP A 16 12.07 3.41 -9.11
C TRP A 16 13.25 2.49 -8.74
N GLY A 17 14.28 3.06 -8.12
CA GLY A 17 15.44 2.30 -7.65
C GLY A 17 15.03 1.20 -6.66
N MET A 18 14.23 1.52 -5.65
CA MET A 18 13.75 0.58 -4.64
C MET A 18 12.85 -0.50 -5.24
N MET A 19 11.99 -0.17 -6.21
CA MET A 19 11.20 -1.14 -6.97
C MET A 19 12.10 -2.20 -7.63
N LYS A 20 13.15 -1.77 -8.35
CA LYS A 20 14.11 -2.71 -8.97
C LYS A 20 14.90 -3.51 -7.95
N GLN A 21 15.31 -2.89 -6.84
CA GLN A 21 16.02 -3.58 -5.76
C GLN A 21 15.19 -4.71 -5.16
N ARG A 22 13.89 -4.50 -4.93
CA ARG A 22 12.99 -5.55 -4.41
C ARG A 22 12.81 -6.71 -5.39
N CYS A 23 12.69 -6.42 -6.69
CA CYS A 23 12.34 -7.46 -7.69
C CYS A 23 13.54 -8.18 -8.29
N LEU A 24 14.69 -7.50 -8.45
CA LEU A 24 15.80 -7.99 -9.28
C LEU A 24 17.10 -8.24 -8.49
N ASN A 25 17.22 -7.75 -7.25
CA ASN A 25 18.41 -7.95 -6.45
C ASN A 25 18.18 -9.02 -5.36
N ILE A 26 18.72 -10.22 -5.59
CA ILE A 26 18.64 -11.36 -4.64
C ILE A 26 19.23 -11.06 -3.26
N LYS A 27 20.16 -10.10 -3.16
CA LYS A 27 20.77 -9.68 -1.88
C LYS A 27 19.90 -8.71 -1.10
N ASN A 28 18.81 -8.22 -1.68
CA ASN A 28 17.90 -7.31 -0.98
C ASN A 28 17.06 -8.09 0.04
N LYS A 29 16.95 -7.58 1.26
CA LYS A 29 16.16 -8.20 2.35
C LYS A 29 14.70 -8.49 1.98
N ASP A 30 14.12 -7.67 1.11
CA ASP A 30 12.72 -7.77 0.70
C ASP A 30 12.58 -8.69 -0.53
N TYR A 31 13.66 -9.15 -1.17
CA TYR A 31 13.61 -9.96 -2.39
C TYR A 31 12.75 -11.22 -2.25
N LYS A 32 12.78 -11.85 -1.06
CA LYS A 32 11.96 -13.02 -0.72
C LYS A 32 10.46 -12.78 -0.90
N ASP A 33 9.98 -11.56 -0.68
CA ASP A 33 8.57 -11.19 -0.74
C ASP A 33 8.15 -10.68 -2.13
N TYR A 34 9.12 -10.55 -3.05
CA TYR A 34 8.97 -10.01 -4.40
C TYR A 34 9.65 -10.93 -5.43
N GLY A 35 10.91 -10.67 -5.79
CA GLY A 35 11.61 -11.38 -6.87
C GLY A 35 11.62 -12.90 -6.72
N ALA A 36 11.78 -13.42 -5.50
CA ALA A 36 11.74 -14.87 -5.24
C ALA A 36 10.36 -15.51 -5.51
N ARG A 37 9.30 -14.70 -5.58
CA ARG A 37 7.93 -15.13 -5.92
C ARG A 37 7.61 -14.98 -7.41
N GLY A 38 8.59 -14.60 -8.23
CA GLY A 38 8.40 -14.33 -9.66
C GLY A 38 7.85 -12.94 -9.98
N ILE A 39 7.74 -12.04 -9.01
CA ILE A 39 7.33 -10.65 -9.25
C ILE A 39 8.49 -9.90 -9.90
N THR A 40 8.24 -9.34 -11.08
CA THR A 40 9.20 -8.52 -11.82
C THR A 40 8.69 -7.10 -12.09
N VAL A 41 9.47 -6.34 -12.83
CA VAL A 41 9.18 -4.98 -13.29
C VAL A 41 9.00 -5.02 -14.80
N TYR A 42 8.10 -4.19 -15.32
CA TYR A 42 7.91 -3.98 -16.75
C TYR A 42 9.25 -3.63 -17.42
N GLU A 43 9.60 -4.39 -18.46
CA GLU A 43 10.95 -4.39 -19.07
C GLU A 43 11.46 -2.98 -19.41
N LYS A 44 10.60 -2.13 -20.00
CA LYS A 44 10.99 -0.76 -20.37
C LYS A 44 11.34 0.09 -19.14
N TRP A 45 10.68 -0.12 -18.01
CA TRP A 45 11.02 0.56 -16.77
C TRP A 45 12.34 0.06 -16.20
N ILE A 46 12.75 -1.18 -16.42
CA ILE A 46 14.03 -1.70 -15.91
C ILE A 46 15.19 -0.91 -16.52
N HIS A 47 15.13 -0.69 -17.83
CA HIS A 47 16.21 -0.13 -18.63
C HIS A 47 16.18 1.38 -18.77
N ASP A 48 14.99 2.00 -18.73
CA ASP A 48 14.85 3.45 -18.92
C ASP A 48 13.97 4.09 -17.84
N TYR A 49 14.62 4.88 -16.98
CA TYR A 49 13.93 5.69 -15.98
C TYR A 49 12.97 6.72 -16.61
N ARG A 50 13.24 7.24 -17.81
CA ARG A 50 12.36 8.22 -18.46
C ARG A 50 10.99 7.61 -18.77
N VAL A 51 10.96 6.36 -19.23
CA VAL A 51 9.70 5.65 -19.49
C VAL A 51 8.89 5.46 -18.20
N PHE A 52 9.56 5.14 -17.09
CA PHE A 52 8.90 5.09 -15.79
C PHE A 52 8.41 6.46 -15.33
N TYR A 53 9.23 7.50 -15.51
CA TYR A 53 8.91 8.88 -15.12
C TYR A 53 7.70 9.41 -15.89
N GLU A 54 7.67 9.28 -17.21
CA GLU A 54 6.57 9.70 -18.06
C GLU A 54 5.26 9.00 -17.66
N TRP A 55 5.31 7.68 -17.49
CA TRP A 55 4.17 6.94 -16.94
C TRP A 55 3.75 7.50 -15.58
N ALA A 56 4.69 7.69 -14.65
CA ALA A 56 4.37 8.16 -13.30
C ALA A 56 3.64 9.51 -13.31
N ILE A 57 4.10 10.46 -14.12
CA ILE A 57 3.46 11.78 -14.25
C ILE A 57 2.05 11.63 -14.85
N THR A 58 1.90 10.89 -15.95
CA THR A 58 0.59 10.67 -16.59
C THR A 58 -0.39 9.88 -15.72
N ALA A 59 0.13 8.98 -14.86
CA ALA A 59 -0.64 8.19 -13.91
C ALA A 59 -0.96 8.96 -12.61
N GLY A 60 -0.66 10.25 -12.54
CA GLY A 60 -1.07 11.11 -11.43
C GLY A 60 -0.12 11.14 -10.23
N TYR A 61 1.16 10.81 -10.41
CA TYR A 61 2.17 10.98 -9.35
C TYR A 61 2.15 12.41 -8.80
N LYS A 62 2.15 12.50 -7.48
CA LYS A 62 2.35 13.74 -6.71
C LYS A 62 3.31 13.44 -5.57
N GLU A 63 4.01 14.46 -5.12
CA GLU A 63 4.87 14.32 -3.95
C GLU A 63 4.06 13.88 -2.71
N GLY A 64 4.60 12.90 -1.96
CA GLY A 64 3.91 12.29 -0.83
C GLY A 64 3.11 11.04 -1.16
N LEU A 65 2.91 10.73 -2.44
CA LEU A 65 2.34 9.45 -2.87
C LEU A 65 3.40 8.34 -2.90
N THR A 66 2.90 7.11 -2.85
CA THR A 66 3.64 5.86 -2.88
C THR A 66 3.16 4.98 -4.01
N LEU A 67 4.08 4.18 -4.55
CA LEU A 67 3.77 3.24 -5.62
C LEU A 67 3.20 1.96 -5.03
N ASP A 68 1.94 1.68 -5.36
CA ASP A 68 1.22 0.48 -4.95
C ASP A 68 0.95 -0.44 -6.14
N ARG A 69 0.74 -1.73 -5.85
CA ARG A 69 0.31 -2.72 -6.85
C ARG A 69 -1.14 -3.11 -6.58
N ILE A 70 -2.02 -2.94 -7.56
CA ILE A 70 -3.45 -3.25 -7.47
C ILE A 70 -3.65 -4.74 -7.16
N ASN A 71 -2.98 -5.61 -7.92
CA ASN A 71 -2.81 -7.02 -7.61
C ASN A 71 -1.44 -7.22 -6.93
N PRO A 72 -1.41 -7.55 -5.61
CA PRO A 72 -0.15 -7.75 -4.87
C PRO A 72 0.71 -8.92 -5.36
N ASN A 73 0.13 -9.84 -6.14
CA ASN A 73 0.82 -10.96 -6.76
C ASN A 73 1.27 -10.67 -8.19
N GLY A 74 0.85 -9.55 -8.78
CA GLY A 74 1.24 -9.13 -10.12
C GLY A 74 2.55 -8.31 -10.16
N ASN A 75 3.02 -8.02 -11.37
CA ASN A 75 4.25 -7.29 -11.63
C ASN A 75 4.12 -5.78 -11.36
N TYR A 76 5.25 -5.08 -11.32
CA TYR A 76 5.25 -3.63 -11.43
C TYR A 76 5.10 -3.22 -12.90
N GLU A 77 3.90 -2.82 -13.30
CA GLU A 77 3.59 -2.47 -14.69
C GLU A 77 2.45 -1.44 -14.75
N PRO A 78 2.29 -0.70 -15.87
CA PRO A 78 1.32 0.39 -15.95
C PRO A 78 -0.11 0.05 -15.51
N ASN A 79 -0.57 -1.16 -15.83
CA ASN A 79 -1.94 -1.60 -15.54
C ASN A 79 -2.12 -2.20 -14.13
N ASN A 80 -1.01 -2.54 -13.47
CA ASN A 80 -1.04 -3.09 -12.12
C ASN A 80 -0.52 -2.10 -11.07
N CYS A 81 -0.05 -0.92 -11.46
CA CYS A 81 0.49 0.08 -10.56
C CYS A 81 -0.41 1.30 -10.43
N ARG A 82 -0.43 1.87 -9.23
CA ARG A 82 -1.13 3.13 -8.93
C ARG A 82 -0.37 3.96 -7.91
N TRP A 83 -0.63 5.25 -7.89
CA TRP A 83 -0.12 6.17 -6.88
C TRP A 83 -1.17 6.38 -5.80
N ILE A 84 -0.82 6.05 -4.56
CA ILE A 84 -1.70 6.20 -3.41
C ILE A 84 -0.94 6.81 -2.23
N THR A 85 -1.67 7.38 -1.29
CA THR A 85 -1.10 7.88 -0.05
C THR A 85 -0.58 6.73 0.83
N ASN A 86 0.34 7.03 1.75
CA ASN A 86 0.77 6.06 2.76
C ASN A 86 -0.40 5.51 3.59
N ALA A 87 -1.40 6.34 3.87
CA ALA A 87 -2.59 5.92 4.62
C ALA A 87 -3.39 4.87 3.85
N GLU A 88 -3.65 5.10 2.56
CA GLU A 88 -4.32 4.14 1.69
C GLU A 88 -3.49 2.85 1.55
N GLN A 89 -2.17 2.95 1.41
CA GLN A 89 -1.31 1.77 1.31
C GLN A 89 -1.35 0.92 2.59
N GLN A 90 -1.39 1.57 3.76
CA GLN A 90 -1.55 0.86 5.03
C GLN A 90 -2.89 0.14 5.11
N ASN A 91 -3.97 0.77 4.65
CA ASN A 91 -5.28 0.14 4.58
C ASN A 91 -5.31 -1.08 3.64
N ASN A 92 -4.53 -1.06 2.55
CA ASN A 92 -4.49 -2.15 1.58
C ASN A 92 -3.61 -3.35 1.97
N LYS A 93 -2.97 -3.33 3.15
CA LYS A 93 -2.15 -4.47 3.60
C LYS A 93 -3.02 -5.70 3.80
N ARG A 94 -2.49 -6.87 3.45
CA ARG A 94 -3.17 -8.17 3.62
C ARG A 94 -3.61 -8.47 5.05
N ASN A 95 -2.97 -7.86 6.04
CA ASN A 95 -3.30 -8.01 7.46
C ASN A 95 -4.30 -6.96 7.96
N THR A 96 -4.79 -6.07 7.11
CA THR A 96 -5.83 -5.11 7.47
C THR A 96 -7.17 -5.83 7.64
N ILE A 97 -7.81 -5.62 8.78
CA ILE A 97 -9.12 -6.18 9.08
C ILE A 97 -10.19 -5.27 8.45
N HIS A 98 -10.96 -5.82 7.51
CA HIS A 98 -12.14 -5.19 6.95
C HIS A 98 -13.41 -5.73 7.60
N VAL A 99 -14.36 -4.85 7.86
CA VAL A 99 -15.66 -5.15 8.47
C VAL A 99 -16.77 -4.49 7.69
N LEU A 100 -17.93 -5.16 7.61
CA LEU A 100 -19.12 -4.60 6.99
C LEU A 100 -19.79 -3.60 7.97
N TYR A 101 -19.99 -2.37 7.51
CA TYR A 101 -20.69 -1.32 8.25
C TYR A 101 -21.50 -0.48 7.28
N ASN A 102 -22.82 -0.36 7.50
CA ASN A 102 -23.76 0.32 6.60
C ASN A 102 -23.56 -0.05 5.12
N ASP A 103 -23.57 -1.36 4.84
CA ASP A 103 -23.41 -1.95 3.50
C ASP A 103 -22.10 -1.61 2.78
N ARG A 104 -21.09 -1.14 3.51
CA ARG A 104 -19.75 -0.86 2.99
C ARG A 104 -18.69 -1.62 3.78
N LEU A 105 -17.70 -2.15 3.07
CA LEU A 105 -16.50 -2.71 3.68
C LEU A 105 -15.57 -1.57 4.07
N ILE A 106 -15.34 -1.41 5.37
CA ILE A 106 -14.44 -0.40 5.91
C ILE A 106 -13.39 -1.06 6.81
N THR A 107 -12.27 -0.39 7.04
CA THR A 107 -11.24 -0.82 7.98
C THR A 107 -11.66 -0.59 9.43
N LEU A 108 -11.04 -1.30 10.38
CA LEU A 108 -11.23 -1.01 11.81
C LEU A 108 -10.80 0.42 12.20
N THR A 109 -9.87 1.02 11.46
CA THR A 109 -9.46 2.42 11.65
C THR A 109 -10.57 3.37 11.25
N GLU A 110 -11.19 3.18 10.08
CA GLU A 110 -12.34 3.96 9.64
C GLU A 110 -13.53 3.77 10.59
N LEU A 111 -13.80 2.52 10.99
CA LEU A 111 -14.86 2.23 11.96
C LEU A 111 -14.59 2.95 13.29
N SER A 112 -13.34 3.00 13.75
CA SER A 112 -12.94 3.72 14.97
C SER A 112 -13.28 5.21 14.90
N ILE A 113 -13.01 5.84 13.76
CA ILE A 113 -13.33 7.25 13.50
C ILE A 113 -14.85 7.46 13.49
N ILE A 114 -15.58 6.61 12.78
CA ILE A 114 -17.04 6.74 12.61
C ILE A 114 -17.79 6.54 13.94
N THR A 115 -17.41 5.54 14.73
CA THR A 115 -18.13 5.19 15.97
C THR A 115 -17.54 5.83 17.22
N ASN A 116 -16.40 6.53 17.09
CA ASN A 116 -15.61 7.04 18.21
C ASN A 116 -15.24 5.95 19.26
N ILE A 117 -15.06 4.70 18.80
CA ILE A 117 -14.62 3.59 19.64
C ILE A 117 -13.15 3.35 19.32
N LYS A 118 -12.30 3.23 20.34
CA LYS A 118 -10.86 2.96 20.15
C LYS A 118 -10.64 1.74 19.25
N ARG A 119 -9.74 1.85 18.28
CA ARG A 119 -9.37 0.79 17.33
C ARG A 119 -9.00 -0.51 18.05
N GLU A 120 -8.28 -0.43 19.17
CA GLU A 120 -7.89 -1.58 20.00
C GLU A 120 -9.11 -2.33 20.55
N THR A 121 -10.14 -1.58 20.95
CA THR A 121 -11.39 -2.17 21.43
C THR A 121 -12.12 -2.90 20.31
N LEU A 122 -12.20 -2.29 19.12
CA LEU A 122 -12.82 -2.90 17.94
C LEU A 122 -12.06 -4.16 17.50
N GLU A 123 -10.73 -4.11 17.50
CA GLU A 123 -9.87 -5.25 17.18
C GLU A 123 -10.08 -6.41 18.17
N MET A 124 -10.06 -6.14 19.47
CA MET A 124 -10.32 -7.16 20.49
C MET A 124 -11.69 -7.81 20.33
N ARG A 125 -12.72 -7.02 20.00
CA ARG A 125 -14.08 -7.53 19.72
C ARG A 125 -14.10 -8.39 18.46
N TYR A 126 -13.46 -7.93 17.39
CA TYR A 126 -13.38 -8.67 16.13
C TYR A 126 -12.66 -10.01 16.31
N ILE A 127 -11.53 -10.03 17.03
CA ILE A 127 -10.77 -11.25 17.37
C ILE A 127 -11.62 -12.24 18.16
N ARG A 128 -12.49 -11.75 19.06
CA ARG A 128 -13.44 -12.57 19.82
C ARG A 128 -14.67 -13.04 19.01
N GLY A 129 -14.78 -12.66 17.74
CA GLY A 129 -15.89 -13.03 16.87
C GLY A 129 -17.07 -12.07 16.87
N ASP A 130 -16.99 -10.91 17.55
CA ASP A 130 -18.05 -9.91 17.47
C ASP A 130 -18.13 -9.30 16.06
N ARG A 131 -19.34 -9.18 15.51
CA ARG A 131 -19.65 -8.61 14.18
C ARG A 131 -20.90 -7.73 14.27
N GLY A 132 -21.14 -6.90 13.26
CA GLY A 132 -22.32 -6.02 13.19
C GLY A 132 -22.48 -5.16 14.44
N GLU A 133 -23.69 -5.09 14.99
CA GLU A 133 -24.00 -4.31 16.20
C GLU A 133 -23.16 -4.70 17.42
N LYS A 134 -22.80 -5.99 17.55
CA LYS A 134 -21.95 -6.46 18.67
C LYS A 134 -20.54 -5.87 18.59
N LEU A 135 -20.03 -5.62 17.38
CA LEU A 135 -18.72 -5.02 17.17
C LEU A 135 -18.70 -3.56 17.64
N ILE A 136 -19.79 -2.83 17.40
CA ILE A 136 -19.92 -1.39 17.68
C ILE A 136 -20.65 -1.05 18.98
N ARG A 137 -20.99 -2.05 19.80
CA ARG A 137 -21.71 -1.85 21.06
C ARG A 137 -21.05 -0.79 21.97
N PRO A 138 -21.81 -0.02 22.77
CA PRO A 138 -21.23 1.00 23.65
C PRO A 138 -20.12 0.45 24.56
N VAL A 139 -19.04 1.21 24.72
CA VAL A 139 -17.97 0.87 25.67
C VAL A 139 -18.45 1.23 27.08
N ARG A 140 -18.52 0.25 27.98
CA ARG A 140 -18.86 0.51 29.38
C ARG A 140 -17.77 1.41 29.98
N LYS A 141 -18.18 2.55 30.57
CA LYS A 141 -17.26 3.34 31.39
C LYS A 141 -16.86 2.48 32.59
N ARG A 142 -15.56 2.37 32.85
CA ARG A 142 -15.06 1.74 34.06
C ARG A 142 -15.48 2.68 35.20
N THR A 143 -16.43 2.26 36.04
CA THR A 143 -16.70 2.93 37.31
C THR A 143 -15.41 2.87 38.13
N ALA A 144 -15.00 4.03 38.65
CA ALA A 144 -13.86 4.16 39.56
C ALA A 144 -14.13 3.39 40.85
#